data_AF-A0A7Y5Z8A6-F1
#
_entry.id   AF-A0A7Y5Z8A6-F1
#
_cell.length_a   1.000
_cell.length_b   1.000
_cell.length_c   1.000
_cell.angle_alpha   90.00
_cell.angle_beta   90.00
_cell.angle_gamma   90.00
#
_symmetry.space_group_name_H-M   'P 1'
#
loop_
_entity.id
_entity.type
_entity.pdbx_description
1 polymer ?
#
loop_
_entity_poly.entity_id
_entity_poly.type
_entity_poly.pdbx_seq_one_letter_code
_entity_poly.pdbx_strand_id
1 'polypeptide(L)'
;MTIDIKILSAPNIFIPNEVFNIDRPQGGGGESISVASFMVAESSSSSLALVLDYIFSLIEKKLLGYDIWFFVGSSAWQPDTRVVRYRKLWGALSFRGNEVVGGSELQERMVEADGRLKFFGAVRLSRNSVESLVKILEVERCSYIAALPSGCDVQSILDVGWSGNVSDDLDLYYLIREKKGLLFKRIGEFDDGERGFLSTGSLEVMGGLFH
;
A
#
# COMPACT_ATOMS: atom_id res chain seq x y z
N MET A 1 26.22 5.99 6.56
CA MET A 1 26.10 4.80 5.69
C MET A 1 25.24 5.21 4.51
N THR A 2 25.76 5.11 3.29
CA THR A 2 24.96 5.31 2.07
C THR A 2 24.37 3.95 1.73
N ILE A 3 23.07 3.80 1.91
CA ILE A 3 22.36 2.58 1.56
C ILE A 3 21.93 2.73 0.10
N ASP A 4 22.40 1.84 -0.76
CA ASP A 4 22.05 1.84 -2.18
C ASP A 4 20.68 1.20 -2.38
N ILE A 5 19.68 2.04 -2.67
CA ILE A 5 18.33 1.59 -3.03
C ILE A 5 18.35 1.20 -4.52
N LYS A 6 18.17 -0.09 -4.81
CA LYS A 6 18.06 -0.61 -6.17
C LYS A 6 16.65 -0.40 -6.69
N ILE A 7 16.54 0.24 -7.85
CA ILE A 7 15.26 0.51 -8.51
C ILE A 7 15.24 -0.23 -9.85
N LEU A 8 14.23 -1.06 -10.05
CA LEU A 8 13.93 -1.71 -11.33
C LEU A 8 12.49 -1.38 -11.70
N SER A 9 12.20 -1.31 -13.01
CA SER A 9 10.83 -1.10 -13.50
C SER A 9 10.55 -1.93 -14.73
N ALA A 10 9.27 -2.27 -14.90
CA ALA A 10 8.76 -2.97 -16.05
C ALA A 10 7.41 -2.36 -16.47
N PRO A 11 7.12 -2.28 -17.78
CA PRO A 11 5.93 -1.60 -18.28
C PRO A 11 4.63 -2.36 -17.98
N ASN A 12 4.70 -3.67 -17.71
CA ASN A 12 3.53 -4.51 -17.53
C ASN A 12 3.76 -5.65 -16.53
N ILE A 13 2.97 -5.69 -15.45
CA ILE A 13 2.99 -6.72 -14.41
C ILE A 13 2.49 -8.09 -14.91
N PHE A 14 1.73 -8.15 -16.01
CA PHE A 14 1.16 -9.39 -16.54
C PHE A 14 2.05 -10.10 -17.57
N ILE A 15 3.20 -9.53 -17.90
CA ILE A 15 4.18 -10.11 -18.83
C ILE A 15 5.42 -10.54 -18.02
N PRO A 16 6.04 -11.70 -18.32
CA PRO A 16 7.31 -12.08 -17.68
C PRO A 16 8.33 -10.94 -17.71
N ASN A 17 8.85 -10.59 -16.54
CA ASN A 17 9.79 -9.49 -16.35
C ASN A 17 10.65 -9.73 -15.08
N GLU A 18 11.71 -8.94 -14.91
CA GLU A 18 12.69 -9.10 -13.81
C GLU A 18 12.27 -8.40 -12.50
N VAL A 19 11.11 -7.74 -12.46
CA VAL A 19 10.63 -6.96 -11.31
C VAL A 19 9.61 -7.77 -10.51
N PHE A 20 8.44 -8.02 -11.11
CA PHE A 20 7.35 -8.78 -10.52
C PHE A 20 6.34 -9.13 -11.61
N ASN A 21 5.93 -10.39 -11.66
CA ASN A 21 4.96 -10.86 -12.63
C ASN A 21 3.88 -11.71 -11.94
N ILE A 22 2.63 -11.53 -12.38
CA ILE A 22 1.48 -12.34 -11.98
C ILE A 22 0.74 -12.84 -13.21
N ASP A 23 0.01 -13.96 -13.03
CA ASP A 23 -0.81 -14.52 -14.08
C ASP A 23 -1.93 -13.56 -14.48
N ARG A 24 -2.13 -13.40 -15.79
CA ARG A 24 -3.24 -12.59 -16.29
C ARG A 24 -4.56 -13.32 -16.04
N PRO A 25 -5.56 -12.67 -15.42
CA PRO A 25 -6.89 -13.28 -15.27
C PRO A 25 -7.50 -13.58 -16.65
N GLN A 26 -8.03 -14.79 -16.82
CA GLN A 26 -8.63 -15.22 -18.08
C GLN A 26 -9.87 -14.35 -18.40
N GLY A 27 -9.91 -13.78 -19.61
CA GLY A 27 -11.05 -12.98 -20.09
C GLY A 27 -10.94 -11.47 -19.87
N GLY A 28 -9.88 -10.97 -19.22
CA GLY A 28 -9.68 -9.54 -19.01
C GLY A 28 -8.88 -8.87 -20.13
N GLY A 29 -9.53 -8.00 -20.91
CA GLY A 29 -8.88 -6.96 -21.72
C GLY A 29 -8.19 -5.88 -20.88
N GLY A 30 -7.61 -6.25 -19.73
CA GLY A 30 -7.03 -5.33 -18.76
C GLY A 30 -5.93 -4.50 -19.38
N GLU A 31 -6.08 -3.19 -19.25
CA GLU A 31 -5.06 -2.21 -19.61
C GLU A 31 -3.79 -2.46 -18.79
N SER A 32 -2.62 -2.19 -19.38
CA SER A 32 -1.33 -2.49 -18.74
C SER A 32 -1.16 -1.71 -17.43
N ILE A 33 -0.79 -2.45 -16.37
CA ILE A 33 -0.32 -1.92 -15.09
C ILE A 33 1.20 -2.01 -15.09
N SER A 34 1.88 -0.87 -15.01
CA SER A 34 3.34 -0.81 -14.87
C SER A 34 3.73 -1.10 -13.42
N VAL A 35 4.93 -1.64 -13.24
CA VAL A 35 5.46 -2.05 -11.93
C VAL A 35 6.89 -1.56 -11.75
N ALA A 36 7.24 -1.19 -10.53
CA ALA A 36 8.61 -0.89 -10.14
C ALA A 36 8.92 -1.47 -8.76
N SER A 37 10.16 -1.85 -8.51
CA SER A 37 10.63 -2.31 -7.20
C SER A 37 11.63 -1.30 -6.64
N PHE A 38 11.53 -1.01 -5.34
CA PHE A 38 12.48 -0.22 -4.57
C PHE A 38 13.03 -1.13 -3.48
N MET A 39 14.26 -1.63 -3.64
CA MET A 39 14.82 -2.69 -2.81
C MET A 39 16.14 -2.29 -2.16
N VAL A 40 16.40 -2.82 -0.97
CA VAL A 40 17.67 -2.74 -0.27
C VAL A 40 18.11 -4.14 0.17
N ALA A 41 19.41 -4.43 0.08
CA ALA A 41 20.01 -5.72 0.42
C ALA A 41 20.26 -5.95 1.92
N GLU A 42 19.69 -5.12 2.80
CA GLU A 42 19.77 -5.28 4.25
C GLU A 42 18.40 -5.59 4.84
N SER A 43 18.35 -6.58 5.73
CA SER A 43 17.13 -7.11 6.35
C SER A 43 16.70 -6.41 7.64
N SER A 44 17.33 -5.28 8.00
CA SER A 44 16.98 -4.54 9.22
C SER A 44 15.67 -3.75 9.07
N SER A 45 14.91 -3.58 10.14
CA SER A 45 13.69 -2.74 10.12
C SER A 45 14.01 -1.27 9.80
N SER A 46 15.18 -0.78 10.17
CA SER A 46 15.72 0.51 9.74
C SER A 46 15.86 0.62 8.22
N SER A 47 16.15 -0.48 7.52
CA SER A 47 16.30 -0.49 6.07
C SER A 47 14.96 -0.22 5.37
N LEU A 48 13.84 -0.73 5.88
CA LEU A 48 12.51 -0.46 5.31
C LEU A 48 12.07 1.00 5.52
N ALA A 49 12.37 1.58 6.69
CA ALA A 49 12.13 3.00 6.96
C ALA A 49 12.87 3.92 5.99
N LEU A 50 14.11 3.57 5.64
CA LEU A 50 14.91 4.32 4.67
C LEU A 50 14.33 4.24 3.26
N VAL A 51 13.91 3.06 2.81
CA VAL A 51 13.25 2.92 1.50
C VAL A 51 11.94 3.72 1.47
N LEU A 52 11.17 3.69 2.56
CA LEU A 52 9.92 4.44 2.65
C LEU A 52 10.17 5.96 2.66
N ASP A 53 11.14 6.45 3.43
CA ASP A 53 11.51 7.87 3.43
C ASP A 53 12.02 8.35 2.06
N TYR A 54 12.76 7.49 1.36
CA TYR A 54 13.17 7.72 -0.02
C TYR A 54 11.95 7.84 -0.96
N ILE A 55 10.98 6.92 -0.86
CA ILE A 55 9.74 6.95 -1.66
C ILE A 55 8.95 8.24 -1.38
N PHE A 56 8.81 8.64 -0.11
CA PHE A 56 8.18 9.91 0.27
C PHE A 56 8.88 11.09 -0.40
N SER A 57 10.20 11.16 -0.27
CA SER A 57 11.02 12.22 -0.88
C SER A 57 10.86 12.28 -2.41
N LEU A 58 10.78 11.11 -3.05
CA LEU A 58 10.61 10.99 -4.49
C LEU A 58 9.23 11.51 -4.92
N ILE A 59 8.16 11.09 -4.25
CA ILE A 59 6.79 11.55 -4.51
C ILE A 59 6.69 13.07 -4.31
N GLU A 60 7.17 13.59 -3.17
CA GLU A 60 7.14 15.03 -2.85
C GLU A 60 7.85 15.87 -3.92
N LYS A 61 8.96 15.35 -4.47
CA LYS A 61 9.77 16.05 -5.47
C LYS A 61 9.20 15.95 -6.89
N LYS A 62 8.59 14.82 -7.24
CA LYS A 62 8.27 14.47 -8.63
C LYS A 62 6.77 14.49 -8.95
N LEU A 63 5.92 14.27 -7.96
CA LEU A 63 4.46 14.21 -8.10
C LEU A 63 3.82 15.34 -7.29
N LEU A 64 3.99 16.57 -7.76
CA LEU A 64 3.41 17.74 -7.10
C LEU A 64 1.87 17.64 -7.08
N GLY A 65 1.28 17.98 -5.94
CA GLY A 65 -0.18 17.88 -5.74
C GLY A 65 -0.67 16.47 -5.52
N TYR A 66 0.19 15.56 -5.04
CA TYR A 66 -0.21 14.24 -4.55
C TYR A 66 -0.16 14.19 -3.03
N ASP A 67 -1.14 13.50 -2.45
CA ASP A 67 -1.17 13.10 -1.04
C ASP A 67 -0.76 11.63 -0.91
N ILE A 68 -0.04 11.31 0.16
CA ILE A 68 0.36 9.93 0.48
C ILE A 68 -0.59 9.38 1.54
N TRP A 69 -1.19 8.23 1.24
CA TRP A 69 -2.18 7.57 2.08
C TRP A 69 -1.70 6.19 2.50
N PHE A 70 -1.97 5.81 3.75
CA PHE A 70 -1.86 4.44 4.21
C PHE A 70 -3.22 3.78 4.23
N PHE A 71 -3.32 2.64 3.55
CA PHE A 71 -4.50 1.79 3.52
C PHE A 71 -4.22 0.54 4.34
N VAL A 72 -5.11 0.22 5.28
CA VAL A 72 -5.02 -0.98 6.10
C VAL A 72 -6.38 -1.63 6.25
N GLY A 73 -6.42 -2.96 6.20
CA GLY A 73 -7.63 -3.75 6.31
C GLY A 73 -7.48 -4.87 7.33
N SER A 74 -8.61 -5.38 7.80
CA SER A 74 -8.62 -6.60 8.60
C SER A 74 -8.25 -7.80 7.72
N SER A 75 -7.20 -8.54 8.11
CA SER A 75 -6.76 -9.74 7.37
C SER A 75 -7.83 -10.85 7.32
N ALA A 76 -8.70 -10.91 8.33
CA ALA A 76 -9.77 -11.90 8.42
C ALA A 76 -11.11 -11.27 8.80
N TRP A 77 -12.20 -11.90 8.36
CA TRP A 77 -13.54 -11.61 8.83
C TRP A 77 -13.64 -11.85 10.34
N GLN A 78 -14.10 -10.84 11.06
CA GLN A 78 -14.25 -10.83 12.52
C GLN A 78 -15.68 -11.23 12.90
N PRO A 79 -15.88 -11.92 14.04
CA PRO A 79 -17.23 -12.17 14.54
C PRO A 79 -17.92 -10.84 14.88
N ASP A 80 -19.21 -10.75 14.57
CA ASP A 80 -20.01 -9.60 14.97
C ASP A 80 -20.26 -9.64 16.49
N THR A 81 -19.41 -8.94 17.23
CA THR A 81 -19.54 -8.77 18.67
C THR A 81 -19.52 -7.29 19.02
N ARG A 82 -20.12 -6.96 20.16
CA ARG A 82 -20.10 -5.60 20.72
C ARG A 82 -18.67 -5.05 20.87
N VAL A 83 -17.71 -5.91 21.21
CA VAL A 83 -16.30 -5.53 21.37
C VAL A 83 -15.68 -5.17 20.02
N VAL A 84 -15.93 -5.98 18.99
CA VAL A 84 -15.43 -5.73 17.62
C VAL A 84 -16.03 -4.45 17.06
N ARG A 85 -17.35 -4.25 17.18
CA ARG A 85 -18.02 -3.01 16.73
C ARG A 85 -17.56 -1.76 17.49
N TYR A 86 -17.20 -1.89 18.76
CA TYR A 86 -16.69 -0.79 19.57
C TYR A 86 -15.27 -0.39 19.18
N ARG A 87 -14.36 -1.38 19.06
CA ARG A 87 -12.95 -1.12 18.73
C ARG A 87 -12.73 -0.73 17.28
N LYS A 88 -13.53 -1.32 16.37
CA LYS A 88 -13.39 -1.18 14.92
C LYS A 88 -11.93 -1.46 14.47
N LEU A 89 -11.46 -0.88 13.38
CA LEU A 89 -10.10 -1.08 12.89
C LEU A 89 -9.09 -0.28 13.69
N TRP A 90 -9.28 1.03 13.77
CA TRP A 90 -8.28 1.93 14.35
C TRP A 90 -8.11 1.73 15.85
N GLY A 91 -9.20 1.50 16.57
CA GLY A 91 -9.15 1.18 18.00
C GLY A 91 -8.54 -0.20 18.26
N ALA A 92 -8.74 -1.18 17.37
CA ALA A 92 -8.06 -2.47 17.47
C ALA A 92 -6.55 -2.36 17.21
N LEU A 93 -6.14 -1.57 16.22
CA LEU A 93 -4.73 -1.29 15.94
C LEU A 93 -4.05 -0.59 17.13
N SER A 94 -4.64 0.51 17.62
CA SER A 94 -4.14 1.24 18.79
C SER A 94 -4.06 0.36 20.04
N PHE A 95 -5.06 -0.49 20.29
CA PHE A 95 -5.06 -1.44 21.41
C PHE A 95 -3.89 -2.45 21.35
N ARG A 96 -3.40 -2.78 20.15
CA ARG A 96 -2.22 -3.64 19.95
C ARG A 96 -0.89 -2.88 19.99
N GLY A 97 -0.90 -1.58 20.28
CA GLY A 97 0.29 -0.72 20.26
C GLY A 97 0.68 -0.22 18.86
N ASN A 98 -0.21 -0.35 17.88
CA ASN A 98 0.01 0.02 16.48
C ASN A 98 -0.76 1.29 16.15
N GLU A 99 -0.16 2.46 16.38
CA GLU A 99 -0.76 3.76 16.08
C GLU A 99 0.01 4.47 14.97
N VAL A 100 -0.72 5.08 14.02
CA VAL A 100 -0.11 5.89 12.96
C VAL A 100 0.14 7.30 13.49
N VAL A 101 1.39 7.58 13.84
CA VAL A 101 1.80 8.89 14.37
C VAL A 101 1.87 9.92 13.25
N GLY A 102 1.38 11.14 13.48
CA GLY A 102 1.42 12.22 12.49
C GLY A 102 0.51 12.02 11.27
N GLY A 103 -0.41 11.04 11.33
CA GLY A 103 -1.47 10.87 10.35
C GLY A 103 -2.59 11.91 10.50
N SER A 104 -3.31 12.18 9.42
CA SER A 104 -4.49 13.04 9.38
C SER A 104 -5.61 12.42 8.54
N GLU A 105 -6.82 12.96 8.63
CA GLU A 105 -7.96 12.52 7.79
C GLU A 105 -8.24 11.01 7.89
N LEU A 106 -8.37 10.53 9.13
CA LEU A 106 -8.68 9.13 9.41
C LEU A 106 -10.05 8.75 8.85
N GLN A 107 -10.08 7.73 7.98
CA GLN A 107 -11.29 7.20 7.36
C GLN A 107 -11.41 5.69 7.62
N GLU A 108 -12.63 5.20 7.71
CA GLU A 108 -12.90 3.80 8.00
C GLU A 108 -14.20 3.34 7.33
N ARG A 109 -14.15 2.13 6.78
CA ARG A 109 -15.29 1.42 6.18
C ARG A 109 -15.44 0.06 6.83
N MET A 110 -16.65 -0.23 7.29
CA MET A 110 -17.06 -1.54 7.79
C MET A 110 -17.92 -2.22 6.72
N VAL A 111 -17.59 -3.47 6.41
CA VAL A 111 -18.33 -4.36 5.53
C VAL A 111 -18.90 -5.51 6.37
N GLU A 112 -20.17 -5.83 6.16
CA GLU A 112 -20.87 -6.91 6.85
C GLU A 112 -21.31 -7.97 5.83
N ALA A 113 -20.95 -9.22 6.09
CA ALA A 113 -21.37 -10.37 5.29
C ALA A 113 -21.41 -11.62 6.17
N ASP A 114 -22.41 -12.49 5.98
CA ASP A 114 -22.57 -13.75 6.70
C ASP A 114 -22.48 -13.63 8.24
N GLY A 115 -23.02 -12.54 8.80
CA GLY A 115 -22.97 -12.25 10.24
C GLY A 115 -21.55 -11.95 10.78
N ARG A 116 -20.63 -11.60 9.89
CA ARG A 116 -19.24 -11.22 10.20
C ARG A 116 -18.94 -9.83 9.69
N LEU A 117 -17.89 -9.24 10.27
CA LEU A 117 -17.45 -7.88 9.99
C LEU A 117 -16.04 -7.89 9.41
N LYS A 118 -15.81 -7.08 8.38
CA LYS A 118 -14.47 -6.75 7.88
C LYS A 118 -14.32 -5.23 7.87
N PHE A 119 -13.15 -4.74 8.24
CA PHE A 119 -12.89 -3.31 8.29
C PHE A 119 -11.74 -2.94 7.35
N PHE A 120 -11.88 -1.79 6.72
CA PHE A 120 -10.87 -1.13 5.89
C PHE A 120 -10.72 0.30 6.38
N GLY A 121 -9.52 0.84 6.31
CA GLY A 121 -9.25 2.20 6.74
C GLY A 121 -8.18 2.85 5.90
N ALA A 122 -8.26 4.17 5.83
CA ALA A 122 -7.26 5.01 5.23
C ALA A 122 -6.86 6.13 6.17
N VAL A 123 -5.60 6.53 6.14
CA VAL A 123 -5.11 7.72 6.85
C VAL A 123 -4.11 8.44 5.96
N ARG A 124 -4.23 9.76 5.85
CA ARG A 124 -3.25 10.57 5.13
C ARG A 124 -2.00 10.68 5.97
N LEU A 125 -0.88 10.31 5.39
CA LEU A 125 0.42 10.29 6.05
C LEU A 125 1.10 11.65 5.99
N SER A 126 1.97 11.89 6.96
CA SER A 126 3.02 12.90 6.85
C SER A 126 4.38 12.22 6.93
N ARG A 127 5.46 12.97 6.65
CA ARG A 127 6.83 12.44 6.81
C ARG A 127 7.11 11.94 8.24
N ASN A 128 6.44 12.51 9.25
CA ASN A 128 6.57 12.07 10.64
C ASN A 128 5.95 10.67 10.90
N SER A 129 5.19 10.13 9.95
CA SER A 129 4.55 8.83 10.08
C SER A 129 5.45 7.64 9.77
N VAL A 130 6.60 7.86 9.09
CA VAL A 130 7.45 6.80 8.52
C VAL A 130 7.80 5.72 9.56
N GLU A 131 8.35 6.10 10.72
CA GLU A 131 8.78 5.14 11.73
C GLU A 131 7.62 4.30 12.30
N SER A 132 6.49 4.95 12.59
CA SER A 132 5.30 4.27 13.11
C SER A 132 4.69 3.35 12.06
N LEU A 133 4.69 3.78 10.80
CA LEU A 133 4.10 3.04 9.69
C LEU A 133 4.89 1.77 9.37
N VAL A 134 6.22 1.80 9.42
CA VAL A 134 7.06 0.61 9.21
C VAL A 134 6.70 -0.50 10.19
N LYS A 135 6.53 -0.18 11.48
CA LYS A 135 6.12 -1.16 12.50
C LYS A 135 4.77 -1.80 12.18
N ILE A 136 3.83 -1.01 11.66
CA ILE A 136 2.51 -1.50 11.27
C ILE A 136 2.60 -2.38 10.02
N LEU A 137 3.38 -1.99 9.02
CA LEU A 137 3.59 -2.74 7.79
C LEU A 137 4.26 -4.11 8.03
N GLU A 138 5.04 -4.25 9.10
CA GLU A 138 5.65 -5.53 9.51
C GLU A 138 4.60 -6.53 10.02
N VAL A 139 3.49 -6.07 10.61
CA VAL A 139 2.49 -6.94 11.24
C VAL A 139 1.17 -7.03 10.46
N GLU A 140 0.78 -5.97 9.75
CA GLU A 140 -0.46 -5.90 8.98
C GLU A 140 -0.20 -6.20 7.50
N ARG A 141 -0.37 -7.46 7.09
CA ARG A 141 -0.21 -7.84 5.68
C ARG A 141 -1.32 -7.30 4.76
N CYS A 142 -2.50 -7.03 5.28
CA CYS A 142 -3.62 -6.46 4.51
C CYS A 142 -3.47 -4.94 4.40
N SER A 143 -2.32 -4.48 3.92
CA SER A 143 -1.95 -3.07 3.88
C SER A 143 -1.22 -2.68 2.61
N TYR A 144 -1.38 -1.41 2.26
CA TYR A 144 -0.80 -0.74 1.10
C TYR A 144 -0.53 0.74 1.45
N ILE A 145 0.39 1.35 0.73
CA ILE A 145 0.55 2.81 0.69
C ILE A 145 0.12 3.27 -0.70
N ALA A 146 -0.55 4.40 -0.84
CA ALA A 146 -0.83 4.97 -2.15
C ALA A 146 -0.39 6.44 -2.23
N ALA A 147 0.16 6.83 -3.37
CA ALA A 147 0.26 8.23 -3.75
C ALA A 147 -0.94 8.55 -4.65
N LEU A 148 -1.76 9.50 -4.25
CA LEU A 148 -2.99 9.87 -4.95
C LEU A 148 -3.00 11.37 -5.24
N PRO A 149 -3.52 11.84 -6.40
CA PRO A 149 -3.77 13.26 -6.60
C PRO A 149 -4.59 13.86 -5.45
N SER A 150 -4.24 15.07 -5.01
CA SER A 150 -4.92 15.73 -3.91
C SER A 150 -6.40 15.94 -4.20
N GLY A 151 -7.24 15.70 -3.18
CA GLY A 151 -8.70 15.74 -3.31
C GLY A 151 -9.31 14.49 -3.94
N CYS A 152 -8.53 13.43 -4.18
CA CYS A 152 -9.06 12.14 -4.61
C CYS A 152 -10.08 11.58 -3.60
N ASP A 153 -11.19 11.02 -4.10
CA ASP A 153 -12.16 10.32 -3.27
C ASP A 153 -11.59 8.99 -2.77
N VAL A 154 -11.11 9.01 -1.53
CA VAL A 154 -10.56 7.86 -0.80
C VAL A 154 -11.66 6.88 -0.37
N GLN A 155 -12.88 7.36 -0.14
CA GLN A 155 -13.96 6.50 0.34
C GLN A 155 -14.34 5.44 -0.70
N SER A 156 -14.38 5.81 -1.99
CA SER A 156 -14.57 4.83 -3.07
C SER A 156 -13.50 3.74 -3.14
N ILE A 157 -12.27 4.01 -2.68
CA ILE A 157 -11.20 3.00 -2.59
C ILE A 157 -11.48 2.03 -1.43
N LEU A 158 -11.94 2.56 -0.29
CA LEU A 158 -12.34 1.74 0.85
C LEU A 158 -13.54 0.84 0.56
N ASP A 159 -14.43 1.26 -0.34
CA ASP A 159 -15.60 0.48 -0.75
C ASP A 159 -15.25 -0.75 -1.60
N VAL A 160 -14.13 -0.73 -2.35
CA VAL A 160 -13.64 -1.91 -3.07
C VAL A 160 -13.11 -2.97 -2.11
N GLY A 161 -12.37 -2.54 -1.09
CA GLY A 161 -11.70 -3.45 -0.16
C GLY A 161 -10.55 -4.23 -0.81
N TRP A 162 -9.85 -5.02 0.01
CA TRP A 162 -8.71 -5.83 -0.44
C TRP A 162 -8.41 -6.98 0.53
N SER A 163 -7.50 -7.85 0.14
CA SER A 163 -7.03 -9.03 0.88
C SER A 163 -5.60 -8.86 1.41
N GLY A 164 -4.79 -8.02 0.77
CA GLY A 164 -3.35 -7.90 1.00
C GLY A 164 -2.50 -8.75 0.05
N ASN A 165 -3.12 -9.52 -0.86
CA ASN A 165 -2.46 -10.30 -1.89
C ASN A 165 -2.58 -9.59 -3.24
N VAL A 166 -1.44 -9.36 -3.90
CA VAL A 166 -1.36 -8.63 -5.17
C VAL A 166 -2.25 -9.26 -6.26
N SER A 167 -2.25 -10.59 -6.36
CA SER A 167 -3.00 -11.31 -7.41
C SER A 167 -4.51 -11.27 -7.18
N ASP A 168 -4.95 -11.20 -5.92
CA ASP A 168 -6.36 -11.19 -5.55
C ASP A 168 -6.93 -9.76 -5.52
N ASP A 169 -6.08 -8.75 -5.41
CA ASP A 169 -6.47 -7.35 -5.20
C ASP A 169 -6.53 -6.53 -6.50
N LEU A 170 -6.60 -7.15 -7.68
CA LEU A 170 -6.48 -6.44 -8.96
C LEU A 170 -7.48 -5.29 -9.13
N ASP A 171 -8.70 -5.40 -8.61
CA ASP A 171 -9.70 -4.33 -8.65
C ASP A 171 -9.22 -3.06 -7.94
N LEU A 172 -8.49 -3.20 -6.82
CA LEU A 172 -7.84 -2.08 -6.15
C LEU A 172 -6.77 -1.45 -7.06
N TYR A 173 -5.94 -2.26 -7.72
CA TYR A 173 -4.88 -1.77 -8.59
C TYR A 173 -5.43 -1.01 -9.81
N TYR A 174 -6.49 -1.54 -10.42
CA TYR A 174 -7.18 -0.86 -11.52
C TYR A 174 -7.81 0.46 -11.06
N LEU A 175 -8.49 0.47 -9.92
CA LEU A 175 -9.09 1.70 -9.38
C LEU A 175 -8.03 2.77 -9.07
N ILE A 176 -6.91 2.38 -8.46
CA ILE A 176 -5.82 3.32 -8.17
C ILE A 176 -5.23 3.88 -9.48
N ARG A 177 -5.06 3.02 -10.49
CA ARG A 177 -4.60 3.44 -11.82
C ARG A 177 -5.57 4.42 -12.49
N GLU A 178 -6.87 4.14 -12.47
CA GLU A 178 -7.91 5.05 -13.00
C GLU A 178 -7.89 6.41 -12.32
N LYS A 179 -7.61 6.42 -11.01
CA LYS A 179 -7.42 7.64 -10.21
C LYS A 179 -6.06 8.31 -10.41
N LYS A 180 -5.26 7.85 -11.39
CA LYS A 180 -3.89 8.34 -11.68
C LYS A 180 -2.95 8.24 -10.48
N GLY A 181 -3.19 7.27 -9.61
CA GLY A 181 -2.40 7.01 -8.42
C GLY A 181 -1.29 5.99 -8.64
N LEU A 182 -0.47 5.85 -7.61
CA LEU A 182 0.50 4.78 -7.46
C LEU A 182 0.18 3.99 -6.20
N LEU A 183 0.24 2.65 -6.28
CA LEU A 183 0.05 1.77 -5.14
C LEU A 183 1.37 1.08 -4.80
N PHE A 184 1.75 1.14 -3.52
CA PHE A 184 2.96 0.57 -2.98
C PHE A 184 2.64 -0.56 -2.00
N LYS A 185 3.28 -1.71 -2.22
CA LYS A 185 3.15 -2.92 -1.41
C LYS A 185 4.51 -3.31 -0.86
N ARG A 186 4.60 -3.51 0.46
CA ARG A 186 5.80 -4.10 1.10
C ARG A 186 6.10 -5.46 0.49
N ILE A 187 7.37 -5.69 0.15
CA ILE A 187 7.93 -7.00 -0.23
C ILE A 187 9.22 -7.29 0.56
N GLY A 188 9.57 -8.57 0.64
CA GLY A 188 10.66 -9.07 1.48
C GLY A 188 10.20 -9.33 2.91
N GLU A 189 10.24 -10.59 3.35
CA GLU A 189 9.87 -11.04 4.68
C GLU A 189 11.02 -10.95 5.70
N PHE A 190 10.72 -11.38 6.94
CA PHE A 190 11.63 -11.71 8.05
C PHE A 190 13.11 -11.96 7.64
N ASP A 191 13.24 -12.99 6.83
CA ASP A 191 14.43 -13.75 6.54
C ASP A 191 14.98 -13.49 5.14
N ASP A 192 14.29 -12.67 4.35
CA ASP A 192 14.73 -12.33 3.00
C ASP A 192 15.97 -11.41 3.07
N GLY A 193 16.95 -11.72 2.21
CA GLY A 193 18.17 -10.92 2.06
C GLY A 193 17.91 -9.54 1.45
N GLU A 194 16.75 -9.31 0.85
CA GLU A 194 16.34 -8.01 0.32
C GLU A 194 14.93 -7.64 0.79
N ARG A 195 14.72 -6.35 1.07
CA ARG A 195 13.41 -5.82 1.48
C ARG A 195 13.09 -4.51 0.79
N GLY A 196 11.81 -4.18 0.70
CA GLY A 196 11.41 -2.91 0.13
C GLY A 196 9.94 -2.84 -0.28
N PHE A 197 9.68 -2.19 -1.40
CA PHE A 197 8.33 -1.96 -1.90
C PHE A 197 8.22 -2.22 -3.40
N LEU A 198 7.12 -2.85 -3.80
CA LEU A 198 6.64 -2.83 -5.18
C LEU A 198 5.69 -1.64 -5.34
N SER A 199 5.90 -0.83 -6.35
CA SER A 199 4.99 0.21 -6.80
C SER A 199 4.28 -0.22 -8.08
N THR A 200 3.02 0.16 -8.24
CA THR A 200 2.23 -0.08 -9.45
C THR A 200 1.41 1.15 -9.84
N GLY A 201 1.14 1.30 -11.13
CA GLY A 201 0.33 2.39 -11.64
C GLY A 201 0.28 2.42 -13.17
N SER A 202 -0.17 3.53 -13.75
CA SER A 202 -0.05 3.75 -15.19
C SER A 202 1.39 4.04 -15.58
N LEU A 203 1.76 3.70 -16.82
CA LEU A 203 3.09 3.99 -17.35
C LEU A 203 3.43 5.49 -17.30
N GLU A 204 2.43 6.35 -17.53
CA GLU A 204 2.58 7.81 -17.48
C GLU A 204 2.94 8.29 -16.06
N VAL A 205 2.18 7.90 -15.05
CA VAL A 205 2.41 8.33 -13.66
C VAL A 205 3.70 7.75 -13.13
N MET A 206 3.98 6.48 -13.46
CA MET A 206 5.24 5.82 -13.07
C MET A 206 6.46 6.45 -13.76
N GLY A 207 6.33 6.83 -15.03
CA GLY A 207 7.37 7.57 -15.76
C GLY A 207 7.68 8.92 -15.10
N GLY A 208 6.68 9.59 -14.53
CA GLY A 208 6.86 10.83 -13.76
C GLY A 208 7.71 10.67 -12.50
N LEU A 209 7.82 9.48 -11.91
CA LEU A 209 8.74 9.22 -10.79
C LEU A 209 10.21 9.15 -11.23
N PHE A 210 10.48 8.64 -12.43
CA PHE A 210 11.82 8.30 -12.88
C PHE A 210 12.47 9.34 -13.80
N HIS A 211 11.67 10.26 -14.37
CA HIS A 211 12.14 11.34 -15.25
C HIS A 211 12.01 12.70 -14.56
#